data_AF-A0AAD0QLI6-F1
#
_entry.id   AF-A0AAD0QLI6-F1
#
_cell.length_a   1.000
_cell.length_b   1.000
_cell.length_c   1.000
_cell.angle_alpha   90.00
_cell.angle_beta   90.00
_cell.angle_gamma   90.00
#
_symmetry.space_group_name_H-M   'P 1'
#
loop_
_entity.id
_entity.type
_entity.pdbx_description
1 polymer ?
#
loop_
_entity_poly.entity_id
_entity_poly.type
_entity_poly.pdbx_seq_one_letter_code
_entity_poly.pdbx_strand_id
1 'polypeptide(L)' 'MDGFAGFKTAAAEEIPKATTVVDRIHVIRLAGDALDLCRCRVQIELYSTWDRRHHLLTRISEPFPPAQIIYLLTSNNSA' A
#
# COMPACT_ATOMS: atom_id res chain seq x y z
N MET A 1 -2.02 -20.77 9.41
CA MET A 1 -2.39 -22.04 10.09
C MET A 1 -3.49 -21.70 11.10
N ASP A 2 -4.69 -22.26 10.93
CA ASP A 2 -5.82 -22.11 11.86
C ASP A 2 -5.54 -22.95 13.12
N GLY A 3 -5.37 -22.32 14.28
CA GLY A 3 -5.13 -23.01 15.57
C GLY A 3 -6.30 -23.88 16.05
N PHE A 4 -7.48 -23.78 15.42
CA PHE A 4 -8.67 -24.56 15.75
C PHE A 4 -8.82 -25.86 14.94
N ALA A 5 -7.90 -26.17 14.03
CA ALA A 5 -7.98 -27.40 13.24
C ALA A 5 -8.03 -28.67 14.13
N GLY A 6 -7.22 -28.72 15.20
CA GLY A 6 -7.23 -29.85 16.15
C GLY A 6 -8.47 -29.90 17.05
N PHE A 7 -9.12 -28.76 17.30
CA PHE A 7 -10.35 -28.68 18.09
C PHE A 7 -11.55 -29.23 17.31
N LYS A 8 -11.59 -29.02 15.98
CA LYS A 8 -12.65 -29.53 15.11
C LYS A 8 -12.71 -31.06 15.09
N THR A 9 -11.55 -31.71 15.03
CA THR A 9 -11.45 -33.19 15.06
C THR A 9 -11.87 -33.75 16.41
N ALA A 10 -11.36 -33.20 17.52
CA ALA A 10 -11.73 -33.65 18.86
C ALA A 10 -13.23 -33.45 19.16
N ALA A 11 -13.82 -32.33 18.72
CA ALA A 11 -15.25 -32.07 18.90
C ALA A 11 -16.15 -33.01 18.09
N ALA A 12 -15.69 -33.44 16.90
CA ALA A 12 -16.43 -34.39 16.05
C ALA A 12 -16.38 -35.83 16.60
N GLU A 13 -15.30 -36.21 17.27
CA GLU A 13 -15.13 -37.52 17.92
C GLU A 13 -15.95 -37.63 19.22
N GLU A 14 -15.95 -36.58 20.05
CA GLU A 14 -16.66 -36.57 21.34
C GLU A 14 -18.16 -36.26 21.23
N ILE A 15 -18.56 -35.43 20.26
CA ILE A 15 -19.96 -35.02 20.08
C ILE A 15 -20.35 -35.22 18.61
N PRO A 16 -20.88 -36.39 18.23
CA PRO A 16 -21.18 -36.74 16.83
C PRO A 16 -22.22 -35.84 16.13
N LYS A 17 -22.92 -34.99 16.89
CA LYS A 17 -23.91 -34.02 16.38
C LYS A 17 -23.44 -32.56 16.46
N ALA A 18 -22.18 -32.31 16.83
CA ALA A 18 -21.66 -30.95 16.89
C ALA A 18 -21.61 -30.33 15.49
N THR A 19 -22.18 -29.14 15.35
CA THR A 19 -22.07 -28.36 14.11
C THR A 19 -20.84 -27.49 14.17
N THR A 20 -19.96 -27.60 13.18
CA THR A 20 -18.79 -26.75 13.07
C THR A 20 -19.21 -25.34 12.65
N VAL A 21 -19.09 -24.39 13.57
CA VAL A 21 -19.29 -22.96 13.28
C VAL A 21 -17.92 -22.30 13.25
N VAL A 22 -17.68 -21.46 12.24
CA VAL A 22 -16.45 -20.66 12.21
C VAL A 22 -16.47 -19.71 13.40
N ASP A 23 -15.36 -19.63 14.14
CA ASP A 23 -15.26 -18.69 15.25
C ASP A 23 -15.45 -17.25 14.74
N ARG A 24 -16.49 -16.57 15.23
CA ARG A 24 -16.83 -15.19 14.83
C ARG A 24 -15.69 -14.23 15.14
N ILE A 25 -14.91 -14.46 16.20
CA ILE A 25 -13.74 -13.63 16.52
C ILE A 25 -12.67 -13.78 15.42
N HIS A 26 -12.48 -14.99 14.90
CA HIS A 26 -11.57 -15.25 13.79
C HIS A 26 -12.06 -14.60 12.48
N VAL A 27 -13.36 -14.64 12.19
CA VAL A 27 -13.93 -13.97 11.01
C VAL A 27 -13.74 -12.46 11.09
N ILE A 28 -13.96 -11.86 12.26
CA ILE A 28 -13.74 -10.43 12.48
C ILE A 28 -12.27 -10.07 12.31
N ARG A 29 -11.35 -10.88 12.86
CA ARG A 29 -9.90 -10.70 12.67
C ARG A 29 -9.53 -10.74 11.18
N LEU A 30 -9.97 -11.76 10.47
CA LEU A 30 -9.66 -11.95 9.05
C LEU A 30 -10.19 -10.78 8.20
N ALA A 31 -11.40 -10.32 8.49
CA ALA A 31 -11.97 -9.14 7.84
C ALA A 31 -11.16 -7.88 8.17
N GLY A 32 -10.73 -7.72 9.43
CA GLY A 32 -9.85 -6.64 9.86
C GLY A 32 -8.53 -6.60 9.10
N ASP A 33 -7.84 -7.75 9.00
CA ASP A 33 -6.57 -7.87 8.28
C ASP A 33 -6.74 -7.52 6.79
N ALA A 34 -7.83 -7.98 6.16
CA ALA A 34 -8.14 -7.65 4.76
C ALA A 34 -8.41 -6.15 4.56
N LEU A 35 -9.12 -5.52 5.48
CA LEU A 35 -9.37 -4.07 5.47
C LEU A 35 -8.08 -3.27 5.69
N ASP A 36 -7.22 -3.71 6.60
CA ASP A 36 -5.91 -3.09 6.84
C ASP A 36 -5.03 -3.13 5.58
N LEU A 37 -4.97 -4.28 4.89
CA LEU A 37 -4.25 -4.40 3.62
C LEU A 37 -4.82 -3.47 2.55
N CYS A 38 -6.15 -3.38 2.44
CA CYS A 38 -6.81 -2.46 1.51
C CYS A 38 -6.45 -1.00 1.84
N ARG A 39 -6.55 -0.60 3.11
CA ARG A 39 -6.19 0.75 3.58
C ARG A 39 -4.74 1.08 3.26
N CYS A 40 -3.81 0.20 3.59
CA CYS A 40 -2.39 0.40 3.34
C CYS A 40 -2.10 0.57 1.83
N ARG A 41 -2.73 -0.24 0.98
CA ARG A 41 -2.58 -0.13 -0.49
C ARG A 41 -3.04 1.24 -1.01
N VAL A 42 -4.22 1.68 -0.62
CA VAL A 42 -4.76 2.99 -1.03
C VAL A 42 -3.88 4.12 -0.53
N GLN A 43 -3.42 4.07 0.72
CA GLN A 43 -2.51 5.07 1.27
C GLN A 43 -1.19 5.12 0.50
N ILE A 44 -0.56 3.98 0.22
CA ILE A 44 0.68 3.92 -0.57
C ILE A 44 0.45 4.47 -1.97
N GLU A 45 -0.63 4.10 -2.64
CA GLU A 45 -0.93 4.58 -3.99
C GLU A 45 -1.12 6.11 -4.02
N LEU A 46 -1.88 6.65 -3.06
CA LEU A 46 -2.08 8.09 -2.94
C LEU A 46 -0.75 8.78 -2.66
N TYR A 47 -0.03 8.41 -1.60
CA TYR A 47 1.21 9.08 -1.21
C TYR A 47 2.32 8.93 -2.24
N SER A 48 2.49 7.77 -2.87
CA SER A 48 3.48 7.58 -3.95
C SER A 48 3.15 8.39 -5.20
N THR A 49 1.87 8.55 -5.51
CA THR A 49 1.42 9.38 -6.64
C THR A 49 1.50 10.87 -6.31
N TRP A 50 1.31 11.25 -5.05
CA TRP A 50 1.56 12.60 -4.56
C TRP A 50 3.04 12.94 -4.55
N ASP A 51 3.90 12.06 -4.07
CA ASP A 51 5.37 12.22 -4.08
C ASP A 51 5.88 12.38 -5.52
N ARG A 52 5.46 11.51 -6.45
CA ARG A 52 5.79 11.65 -7.88
C ARG A 52 5.30 12.97 -8.46
N ARG A 53 4.07 13.39 -8.17
CA ARG A 53 3.53 14.67 -8.67
C ARG A 53 4.24 15.86 -8.05
N HIS A 54 4.52 15.87 -6.76
CA HIS A 54 5.30 16.92 -6.11
C HIS A 54 6.70 17.00 -6.68
N HIS A 55 7.36 15.87 -6.91
CA HIS A 55 8.67 15.81 -7.55
C HIS A 55 8.68 16.31 -9.01
N LEU A 56 7.58 16.11 -9.74
CA LEU A 56 7.40 16.68 -11.08
C LEU A 56 7.11 18.18 -11.03
N LEU A 57 6.28 18.62 -10.07
CA LEU A 57 5.94 20.03 -9.89
C LEU A 57 7.15 20.85 -9.47
N THR A 58 7.99 20.32 -8.57
CA THR A 58 9.24 20.98 -8.19
C THR A 58 10.17 21.10 -9.40
N ARG A 59 10.30 20.06 -10.24
CA ARG A 59 11.10 20.11 -11.48
C ARG A 59 10.57 21.08 -12.55
N ILE A 60 9.25 21.23 -12.68
CA ILE A 60 8.64 22.15 -13.67
C ILE A 60 8.71 23.60 -13.17
N SER A 61 8.68 23.81 -11.84
CA SER A 61 8.79 25.13 -11.24
C SER A 61 10.21 25.66 -11.10
N GLU A 62 11.23 24.81 -11.28
CA GLU A 62 12.62 25.29 -11.30
C GLU A 62 12.86 26.06 -12.60
N PRO A 63 13.15 27.37 -12.54
CA PRO A 63 13.67 28.06 -13.71
C PRO A 63 14.99 27.38 -14.07
N PHE A 64 15.16 27.08 -15.36
CA PHE A 64 16.35 26.52 -16.00
C PHE A 64 17.61 26.82 -15.17
N PRO A 65 18.36 25.81 -14.68
CA PRO A 65 19.43 26.04 -13.72
C PRO A 65 20.37 27.09 -14.32
N PRO A 66 20.80 28.10 -13.53
CA PRO A 66 21.46 29.30 -14.05
C PRO A 66 22.66 28.99 -14.95
N ALA A 67 23.30 27.84 -14.76
CA ALA A 67 24.36 27.32 -15.63
C ALA A 67 23.94 27.15 -17.10
N GLN A 68 22.72 26.67 -17.38
CA GLN A 68 22.24 26.47 -18.75
C GLN A 68 21.77 27.79 -19.39
N ILE A 69 21.25 28.75 -18.61
CA ILE A 69 20.94 30.11 -19.10
C ILE A 69 22.24 30.82 -19.51
N ILE A 70 23.28 30.74 -18.69
CA ILE A 70 24.61 31.33 -18.99
C ILE A 70 25.19 30.71 -20.26
N TYR A 71 25.15 29.38 -20.42
CA TYR A 71 25.67 28.70 -21.61
C TYR A 71 24.92 29.08 -22.90
N LEU A 72 23.60 29.26 -22.83
CA LEU A 72 22.79 29.67 -23.97
C LEU A 72 23.05 31.14 -24.37
N LEU A 73 23.28 32.02 -23.39
CA LEU A 73 23.56 33.43 -23.63
C LEU A 73 24.99 33.66 -24.14
N THR A 74 25.98 32.88 -23.69
CA THR A 74 27.36 32.97 -24.21
C THR A 74 27.51 32.37 -25.59
N SER A 75 26.78 31.28 -25.90
CA SER A 75 26.82 30.65 -27.22
C SER A 75 26.09 31.46 -28.30
N ASN A 76 25.08 32.28 -27.94
CA ASN A 76 24.38 33.15 -28.89
C ASN A 76 25.06 34.52 -29.11
N ASN A 77 26.09 34.85 -28.33
CA ASN A 77 26.83 36.11 -28.44
C ASN A 77 28.21 35.93 -29.11
N SER A 78 28.42 34.77 -29.75
CA SER A 78 29.66 34.37 -30.43
C SER A 78 29.50 34.22 -31.96
N ALA A 79 28.46 34.83 -32.54
CA ALA A 79 28.24 34.97 -33.99
C ALA A 79 28.09 36.46 -34.33
#